data_AF-A0A3M1JD90-F1
#
_entry.id   AF-A0A3M1JD90-F1
#
_cell.length_a   1.000
_cell.length_b   1.000
_cell.length_c   1.000
_cell.angle_alpha   90.00
_cell.angle_beta   90.00
_cell.angle_gamma   90.00
#
_symmetry.space_group_name_H-M   'P 1'
#
loop_
_entity.id
_entity.type
_entity.pdbx_description
1 polymer ?
#
loop_
_entity_poly.entity_id
_entity_poly.type
_entity_poly.pdbx_seq_one_letter_code
_entity_poly.pdbx_strand_id
1 'polypeptide(L)'
;MVAAALGGMAFYYAPAGERLGGLYQHIPLCTDVSETGCVITWRTYKAGQQIPPQGFAVSAANPLLAARNMVYRMLDWNSDYAYADTLSFGLQAKPLTNYILPVALNSPLAPSGIRFIAFNDMYQAYFERQGPFAIGLMVDYIAAADDQRENDLANLETGLQWKLSGYYQKDYNIFIWALLEQIDCKLSNCNLTSSTASGADGQPPVLFPNPSRGLVRLASSLKLTSLRVFDQGGKTVYETTDYHHPTGLDLSGLPAGMYLIETTDQSGVRHAQKLILTP
;
A
#
# COMPACT_ATOMS: atom_id res chain seq x y z
N MET A 1 -9.19 6.20 -0.35
CA MET A 1 -8.88 4.84 -0.80
C MET A 1 -7.61 4.39 -0.10
N VAL A 2 -7.55 3.15 0.38
CA VAL A 2 -6.32 2.58 0.97
C VAL A 2 -6.00 1.34 0.16
N ALA A 3 -4.81 1.28 -0.43
CA ALA A 3 -4.27 0.07 -1.03
C ALA A 3 -2.89 -0.13 -0.40
N ALA A 4 -2.63 -1.33 0.11
CA ALA A 4 -1.33 -1.71 0.60
C ALA A 4 -0.70 -2.57 -0.48
N ALA A 5 0.55 -2.30 -0.85
CA ALA A 5 1.22 -3.13 -1.82
C ALA A 5 2.66 -3.32 -1.40
N LEU A 6 3.10 -4.56 -1.52
CA LEU A 6 4.38 -5.03 -1.05
C LEU A 6 5.10 -5.65 -2.25
N GLY A 7 6.03 -4.90 -2.83
CA GLY A 7 7.01 -5.46 -3.75
C GLY A 7 7.96 -6.37 -2.97
N GLY A 8 8.10 -7.62 -3.39
CA GLY A 8 9.12 -8.50 -2.81
C GLY A 8 8.76 -9.98 -2.70
N MET A 9 9.66 -10.75 -2.07
CA MET A 9 9.50 -12.18 -1.81
C MET A 9 8.41 -12.53 -0.75
N ALA A 10 7.35 -11.75 -0.65
CA ALA A 10 6.34 -11.91 0.39
C ALA A 10 5.29 -12.95 -0.01
N PHE A 11 5.53 -14.20 0.36
CA PHE A 11 4.47 -15.17 0.55
C PHE A 11 3.77 -14.87 1.88
N TYR A 12 2.49 -14.52 1.85
CA TYR A 12 1.75 -14.39 3.11
C TYR A 12 1.32 -15.74 3.59
N TYR A 13 1.47 -15.91 4.90
CA TYR A 13 1.10 -17.10 5.60
C TYR A 13 -0.28 -16.91 6.20
N ALA A 14 -1.17 -17.87 5.99
CA ALA A 14 -2.47 -17.94 6.66
C ALA A 14 -2.83 -19.41 6.94
N PRO A 15 -3.63 -19.69 7.98
CA PRO A 15 -4.24 -21.01 8.14
C PRO A 15 -4.98 -21.44 6.88
N ALA A 16 -5.06 -22.75 6.64
CA ALA A 16 -5.79 -23.28 5.49
C ALA A 16 -7.25 -22.75 5.47
N GLY A 17 -7.63 -22.09 4.37
CA GLY A 17 -8.96 -21.49 4.22
C GLY A 17 -9.09 -20.06 4.75
N GLU A 18 -8.07 -19.53 5.44
CA GLU A 18 -8.00 -18.14 5.86
C GLU A 18 -7.16 -17.30 4.90
N ARG A 19 -7.47 -16.01 4.80
CA ARG A 19 -6.77 -15.04 3.93
C ARG A 19 -6.33 -13.79 4.69
N LEU A 20 -6.20 -13.88 6.00
CA LEU A 20 -5.84 -12.78 6.89
C LEU A 20 -4.34 -12.82 7.19
N GLY A 21 -3.62 -11.72 6.94
CA GLY A 21 -2.18 -11.60 7.19
C GLY A 21 -1.88 -10.68 8.40
N GLY A 22 -0.84 -10.96 9.19
CA GLY A 22 -0.39 -10.11 10.33
C GLY A 22 0.04 -8.68 9.91
N LEU A 23 0.05 -7.69 10.82
CA LEU A 23 0.15 -6.22 10.53
C LEU A 23 -0.94 -5.66 9.57
N TYR A 24 -1.51 -6.55 8.74
CA TYR A 24 -2.58 -6.43 7.77
C TYR A 24 -3.82 -7.21 8.24
N GLN A 25 -4.00 -7.49 9.54
CA GLN A 25 -5.09 -8.34 10.05
C GLN A 25 -6.48 -7.80 9.67
N HIS A 26 -6.53 -6.52 9.28
CA HIS A 26 -7.71 -5.79 8.87
C HIS A 26 -7.72 -5.43 7.37
N ILE A 27 -6.75 -5.93 6.58
CA ILE A 27 -6.56 -5.62 5.16
C ILE A 27 -6.45 -6.98 4.43
N PRO A 28 -7.50 -7.46 3.74
CA PRO A 28 -7.50 -8.75 3.04
C PRO A 28 -6.51 -8.77 1.87
N LEU A 29 -6.24 -9.94 1.26
CA LEU A 29 -5.52 -10.03 -0.03
C LEU A 29 -6.48 -9.79 -1.20
N CYS A 30 -6.01 -9.11 -2.24
CA CYS A 30 -6.81 -8.91 -3.44
C CYS A 30 -6.90 -10.22 -4.24
N THR A 31 -8.06 -10.46 -4.84
CA THR A 31 -8.41 -11.60 -5.69
C THR A 31 -8.98 -11.18 -7.03
N ASP A 32 -9.41 -9.93 -7.15
CA ASP A 32 -9.75 -9.28 -8.40
C ASP A 32 -9.07 -7.91 -8.51
N VAL A 33 -8.70 -7.50 -9.73
CA VAL A 33 -8.03 -6.21 -10.00
C VAL A 33 -8.89 -4.99 -9.65
N SER A 34 -10.21 -5.17 -9.49
CA SER A 34 -11.15 -4.14 -9.09
C SER A 34 -11.28 -3.97 -7.57
N GLU A 35 -10.73 -4.88 -6.77
CA GLU A 35 -10.80 -4.80 -5.31
C GLU A 35 -9.95 -3.64 -4.77
N THR A 36 -10.41 -3.04 -3.67
CA THR A 36 -9.71 -1.96 -2.98
C THR A 36 -9.63 -2.27 -1.49
N GLY A 37 -8.67 -1.68 -0.76
CA GLY A 37 -8.53 -1.96 0.68
C GLY A 37 -7.80 -3.26 1.00
N CYS A 38 -7.11 -3.86 0.02
CA CYS A 38 -6.43 -5.14 0.14
C CYS A 38 -4.91 -5.03 -0.13
N VAL A 39 -4.17 -6.09 0.19
CA VAL A 39 -2.73 -6.23 -0.07
C VAL A 39 -2.50 -6.92 -1.42
N ILE A 40 -1.63 -6.33 -2.25
CA ILE A 40 -1.10 -6.95 -3.48
C ILE A 40 0.38 -7.32 -3.26
N THR A 41 0.76 -8.53 -3.65
CA THR A 41 2.15 -9.04 -3.59
C THR A 41 2.54 -9.69 -4.91
N TRP A 42 3.80 -9.54 -5.30
CA TRP A 42 4.42 -10.30 -6.37
C TRP A 42 5.92 -10.44 -6.13
N ARG A 43 6.49 -11.44 -6.79
CA ARG A 43 7.93 -11.69 -6.83
C ARG A 43 8.44 -11.68 -8.26
N THR A 44 9.53 -10.97 -8.47
CA THR A 44 10.26 -10.93 -9.74
C THR A 44 11.24 -12.09 -9.85
N TYR A 45 11.40 -12.57 -11.07
CA TYR A 45 12.35 -13.61 -11.47
C TYR A 45 13.01 -13.19 -12.78
N LYS A 46 14.20 -13.71 -13.05
CA LYS A 46 14.78 -13.57 -14.38
C LYS A 46 14.07 -14.51 -15.35
N ALA A 47 13.85 -14.06 -16.57
CA ALA A 47 13.23 -14.87 -17.61
C ALA A 47 13.90 -16.26 -17.74
N GLY A 48 13.08 -17.31 -17.80
CA GLY A 48 13.51 -18.70 -17.86
C GLY A 48 13.98 -19.32 -16.53
N GLN A 49 13.99 -18.56 -15.44
CA GLN A 49 14.32 -19.09 -14.12
C GLN A 49 13.19 -20.00 -13.60
N GLN A 50 13.56 -21.11 -12.96
CA GLN A 50 12.61 -21.95 -12.24
C GLN A 50 12.08 -21.22 -11.00
N ILE A 51 10.76 -21.06 -10.94
CA ILE A 51 10.03 -20.54 -9.78
C ILE A 51 10.09 -21.62 -8.70
N PRO A 52 10.67 -21.35 -7.52
CA PRO A 52 10.75 -22.33 -6.45
C PRO A 52 9.35 -22.88 -6.12
N PRO A 53 9.19 -24.20 -5.96
CA PRO A 53 7.91 -24.78 -5.55
C PRO A 53 7.51 -24.23 -4.17
N GLN A 54 6.22 -24.03 -3.94
CA GLN A 54 5.69 -23.69 -2.62
C GLN A 54 5.88 -24.88 -1.66
N GLY A 55 7.07 -24.93 -1.05
CA GLY A 55 7.44 -25.93 -0.05
C GLY A 55 8.50 -25.43 0.94
N PHE A 56 8.98 -24.20 0.78
CA PHE A 56 9.85 -23.55 1.73
C PHE A 56 9.19 -22.33 2.30
N ALA A 57 8.77 -22.43 3.55
CA ALA A 57 8.19 -21.34 4.32
C ALA A 57 9.21 -20.22 4.68
N VAL A 58 10.28 -20.05 3.92
CA VAL A 58 11.37 -19.12 4.26
C VAL A 58 11.63 -18.14 3.11
N SER A 59 10.78 -17.14 2.92
CA SER A 59 11.19 -15.97 2.13
C SER A 59 10.47 -14.67 2.48
N ALA A 60 9.30 -14.70 3.11
CA ALA A 60 8.50 -13.49 3.28
C ALA A 60 8.91 -12.60 4.45
N ALA A 61 9.36 -13.20 5.55
CA ALA A 61 9.93 -12.46 6.65
C ALA A 61 11.45 -12.52 6.51
N ASN A 62 12.08 -11.37 6.27
CA ASN A 62 13.50 -11.24 6.53
C ASN A 62 13.75 -11.79 7.95
N PRO A 63 14.57 -12.83 8.13
CA PRO A 63 14.74 -13.48 9.42
C PRO A 63 15.23 -12.51 10.50
N LEU A 64 15.89 -11.41 10.12
CA LEU A 64 16.23 -10.32 11.03
C LEU A 64 15.00 -9.53 11.50
N LEU A 65 14.00 -9.31 10.64
CA LEU A 65 12.75 -8.65 11.02
C LEU A 65 11.91 -9.55 11.94
N ALA A 66 11.83 -10.85 11.62
CA ALA A 66 11.18 -11.83 12.49
C ALA A 66 11.88 -11.92 13.86
N ALA A 67 13.21 -12.07 13.87
CA ALA A 67 14.01 -12.13 15.11
C ALA A 67 13.95 -10.84 15.95
N ARG A 68 13.56 -9.71 15.35
CA ARG A 68 13.39 -8.41 16.03
C ARG A 68 11.94 -8.11 16.41
N ASN A 69 11.03 -9.09 16.35
CA ASN A 69 9.59 -8.91 16.60
C ASN A 69 8.97 -7.80 15.73
N MET A 70 9.54 -7.54 14.56
CA MET A 70 8.99 -6.59 13.58
C MET A 70 7.94 -7.24 12.68
N VAL A 71 7.65 -8.52 12.91
CA VAL A 71 6.55 -9.27 12.30
C VAL A 71 5.54 -9.58 13.41
N TYR A 72 4.30 -9.11 13.23
CA TYR A 72 3.31 -9.00 14.32
C TYR A 72 2.68 -10.34 14.75
N ARG A 73 2.95 -11.44 14.03
CA ARG A 73 2.65 -12.80 14.49
C ARG A 73 3.84 -13.71 14.20
N MET A 74 4.10 -14.65 15.11
CA MET A 74 5.05 -15.72 14.86
C MET A 74 4.50 -16.65 13.77
N LEU A 75 5.36 -17.01 12.81
CA LEU A 75 5.02 -17.96 11.76
C LEU A 75 4.86 -19.37 12.37
N ASP A 76 3.79 -20.07 12.03
CA ASP A 76 3.63 -21.49 12.36
C ASP A 76 3.93 -22.35 11.14
N TRP A 77 5.13 -22.91 11.14
CA TRP A 77 5.67 -23.75 10.07
C TRP A 77 4.81 -24.97 9.72
N ASN A 78 3.91 -25.41 10.60
CA ASN A 78 3.09 -26.60 10.39
C ASN A 78 1.68 -26.31 9.88
N SER A 79 1.17 -25.09 10.09
CA SER A 79 -0.24 -24.75 9.80
C SER A 79 -0.40 -23.59 8.83
N ASP A 80 0.65 -22.79 8.63
CA ASP A 80 0.63 -21.64 7.75
C ASP A 80 0.88 -22.03 6.28
N TYR A 81 0.02 -21.54 5.38
CA TYR A 81 0.15 -21.71 3.93
C TYR A 81 0.49 -20.39 3.24
N ALA A 82 1.36 -20.47 2.24
CA ALA A 82 1.69 -19.35 1.37
C ALA A 82 0.53 -19.05 0.40
N TYR A 83 -0.03 -17.85 0.48
CA TYR A 83 -0.95 -17.34 -0.53
C TYR A 83 -0.20 -16.41 -1.48
N ALA A 84 -0.24 -16.74 -2.78
CA ALA A 84 0.18 -15.86 -3.85
C ALA A 84 -1.05 -15.50 -4.67
N ASP A 85 -1.20 -14.22 -4.99
CA ASP A 85 -2.26 -13.76 -5.87
C ASP A 85 -2.18 -14.49 -7.22
N THR A 86 -3.33 -14.89 -7.75
CA THR A 86 -3.45 -15.60 -9.03
C THR A 86 -3.71 -14.66 -10.19
N LEU A 87 -3.94 -13.37 -9.92
CA LEU A 87 -4.06 -12.31 -10.92
C LEU A 87 -2.73 -12.15 -11.68
N SER A 88 -2.58 -12.94 -12.73
CA SER A 88 -1.52 -12.73 -13.70
C SER A 88 -1.91 -11.58 -14.61
N PHE A 89 -1.14 -10.49 -14.59
CA PHE A 89 -1.13 -9.57 -15.71
C PHE A 89 -0.63 -10.37 -16.93
N GLY A 90 -1.25 -10.20 -18.10
CA GLY A 90 -1.18 -11.17 -19.20
C GLY A 90 0.20 -11.76 -19.55
N LEU A 91 0.21 -12.95 -20.17
CA LEU A 91 1.42 -13.72 -20.53
C LEU A 91 2.31 -13.06 -21.58
N GLN A 92 1.88 -11.93 -22.15
CA GLN A 92 2.62 -11.23 -23.18
C GLN A 92 3.71 -10.37 -22.55
N ALA A 93 4.96 -10.54 -23.02
CA ALA A 93 6.06 -9.67 -22.68
C ALA A 93 5.76 -8.22 -23.10
N LYS A 94 5.92 -7.30 -22.16
CA LYS A 94 5.78 -5.86 -22.39
C LYS A 94 7.04 -5.14 -21.90
N PRO A 95 7.56 -4.17 -22.67
CA PRO A 95 8.60 -3.27 -22.16
C PRO A 95 8.12 -2.59 -20.88
N LEU A 96 8.99 -2.58 -19.86
CA LEU A 96 8.77 -1.84 -18.63
C LEU A 96 8.98 -0.35 -18.89
N THR A 97 8.02 0.44 -18.43
CA THR A 97 8.17 1.89 -18.32
C THR A 97 8.61 2.22 -16.90
N ASN A 98 9.49 3.21 -16.78
CA ASN A 98 9.94 3.78 -15.51
C ASN A 98 10.49 2.75 -14.52
N TYR A 99 11.44 1.93 -14.98
CA TYR A 99 12.26 1.13 -14.08
C TYR A 99 13.15 2.07 -13.25
N ILE A 100 12.85 2.22 -11.95
CA ILE A 100 13.45 3.22 -11.07
C ILE A 100 14.65 2.63 -10.33
N LEU A 101 15.81 3.27 -10.46
CA LEU A 101 17.02 2.92 -9.72
C LEU A 101 17.41 4.00 -8.71
N PRO A 102 17.83 3.64 -7.49
CA PRO A 102 18.57 4.56 -6.64
C PRO A 102 19.89 4.90 -7.32
N VAL A 103 20.18 6.20 -7.41
CA VAL A 103 21.41 6.70 -8.00
C VAL A 103 22.54 6.51 -7.00
N ALA A 104 23.56 5.72 -7.37
CA ALA A 104 24.81 5.69 -6.61
C ALA A 104 25.42 7.10 -6.57
N LEU A 105 26.03 7.49 -5.44
CA LEU A 105 26.55 8.85 -5.19
C LEU A 105 27.46 9.44 -6.29
N ASN A 106 27.97 8.61 -7.21
CA ASN A 106 28.83 9.00 -8.33
C ASN A 106 28.37 8.41 -9.69
N SER A 107 27.08 8.14 -9.89
CA SER A 107 26.62 7.63 -11.19
C SER A 107 26.84 8.68 -12.29
N PRO A 108 27.50 8.33 -13.40
CA PRO A 108 27.67 9.26 -14.53
C PRO A 108 26.35 9.58 -15.22
N LEU A 109 25.29 8.80 -14.95
CA LEU A 109 23.97 8.94 -15.55
C LEU A 109 23.08 9.94 -14.81
N ALA A 110 23.50 10.46 -13.66
CA ALA A 110 22.66 11.30 -12.81
C ALA A 110 23.35 12.61 -12.40
N PRO A 111 22.73 13.78 -12.67
CA PRO A 111 23.21 15.06 -12.17
C PRO A 111 23.34 15.10 -10.63
N SER A 112 24.21 15.96 -10.12
CA SER A 112 24.37 16.17 -8.67
C SER A 112 23.02 16.53 -8.02
N GLY A 113 22.72 15.87 -6.91
CA GLY A 113 21.49 16.07 -6.14
C GLY A 113 20.32 15.15 -6.53
N ILE A 114 20.42 14.41 -7.64
CA ILE A 114 19.42 13.41 -8.01
C ILE A 114 19.63 12.13 -7.20
N ARG A 115 18.56 11.61 -6.59
CA ARG A 115 18.57 10.38 -5.76
C ARG A 115 18.04 9.15 -6.48
N PHE A 116 17.22 9.35 -7.51
CA PHE A 116 16.58 8.28 -8.27
C PHE A 116 16.57 8.65 -9.75
N ILE A 117 16.74 7.64 -10.60
CA ILE A 117 16.61 7.77 -12.05
C ILE A 117 15.63 6.70 -12.55
N ALA A 118 14.81 7.04 -13.54
CA ALA A 118 13.85 6.13 -14.14
C ALA A 118 14.24 5.87 -15.60
N PHE A 119 14.11 4.62 -16.02
CA PHE A 119 14.45 4.19 -17.38
C PHE A 119 13.26 3.51 -18.06
N ASN A 120 13.05 3.83 -19.34
CA ASN A 120 12.11 3.10 -20.20
C ASN A 120 12.88 2.09 -21.05
N ASP A 121 12.20 1.01 -21.44
CA ASP A 121 12.63 0.08 -22.50
C ASP A 121 14.00 -0.58 -22.24
N MET A 122 14.41 -0.66 -20.97
CA MET A 122 15.62 -1.36 -20.56
C MET A 122 15.35 -2.83 -20.27
N TYR A 123 14.13 -3.10 -19.80
CA TYR A 123 13.65 -4.42 -19.43
C TYR A 123 12.28 -4.65 -20.05
N GLN A 124 11.94 -5.90 -20.32
CA GLN A 124 10.57 -6.34 -20.54
C GLN A 124 10.13 -7.25 -19.40
N ALA A 125 8.84 -7.28 -19.13
CA ALA A 125 8.27 -8.16 -18.13
C ALA A 125 7.02 -8.89 -18.63
N TYR A 126 6.81 -10.08 -18.11
CA TYR A 126 5.61 -10.91 -18.31
C TYR A 126 5.36 -11.76 -17.08
N PHE A 127 4.13 -12.18 -16.84
CA PHE A 127 3.89 -13.21 -15.83
C PHE A 127 4.10 -14.60 -16.42
N GLU A 128 4.79 -15.45 -15.67
CA GLU A 128 4.95 -16.85 -16.00
C GLU A 128 4.36 -17.71 -14.88
N ARG A 129 3.65 -18.76 -15.29
CA ARG A 129 3.08 -19.76 -14.40
C ARG A 129 3.73 -21.11 -14.70
N GLN A 130 4.51 -21.61 -13.76
CA GLN A 130 5.14 -22.93 -13.80
C GLN A 130 4.40 -23.99 -12.96
N GLY A 131 3.30 -23.58 -12.30
CA GLY A 131 2.44 -24.47 -11.53
C GLY A 131 1.25 -23.75 -10.91
N PRO A 132 0.37 -24.46 -10.17
CA PRO A 132 -0.81 -23.86 -9.52
C PRO A 132 -0.46 -22.68 -8.60
N PHE A 133 0.69 -22.77 -7.93
CA PHE A 133 1.18 -21.78 -6.97
C PHE A 133 2.56 -21.20 -7.31
N ALA A 134 3.10 -21.57 -8.47
CA ALA A 134 4.39 -21.09 -8.96
C ALA A 134 4.12 -20.06 -10.07
N ILE A 135 3.83 -18.84 -9.64
CA ILE A 135 3.57 -17.67 -10.50
C ILE A 135 4.60 -16.61 -10.15
N GLY A 136 5.18 -15.97 -11.17
CA GLY A 136 6.17 -14.92 -10.96
C GLY A 136 6.16 -13.88 -12.07
N LEU A 137 6.58 -12.67 -11.75
CA LEU A 137 6.88 -11.64 -12.74
C LEU A 137 8.27 -11.93 -13.32
N MET A 138 8.32 -12.41 -14.55
CA MET A 138 9.57 -12.60 -15.27
C MET A 138 10.05 -11.28 -15.84
N VAL A 139 11.34 -11.00 -15.72
CA VAL A 139 11.97 -9.81 -16.28
C VAL A 139 13.17 -10.23 -17.11
N ASP A 140 13.29 -9.62 -18.28
CA ASP A 140 14.39 -9.83 -19.22
C ASP A 140 15.02 -8.50 -19.63
N TYR A 141 16.33 -8.49 -19.83
CA TYR A 141 17.06 -7.30 -20.25
C TYR A 141 17.01 -7.16 -21.77
N ILE A 142 16.48 -6.05 -22.26
CA ILE A 142 16.20 -5.82 -23.69
C ILE A 142 16.89 -4.58 -24.25
N ALA A 143 17.74 -3.91 -23.47
CA ALA A 143 18.39 -2.69 -23.91
C ALA A 143 19.29 -2.94 -25.13
N ALA A 144 19.48 -1.90 -25.94
CA ALA A 144 20.36 -1.96 -27.11
C ALA A 144 21.82 -2.21 -26.71
N ALA A 145 22.63 -2.72 -27.64
CA ALA A 145 24.02 -3.07 -27.37
C ALA A 145 24.91 -1.84 -27.05
N ASP A 146 24.52 -0.66 -27.51
CA ASP A 146 25.18 0.63 -27.26
C ASP A 146 24.62 1.37 -26.04
N ASP A 147 23.64 0.79 -25.35
CA ASP A 147 23.04 1.36 -24.16
C ASP A 147 24.06 1.48 -23.02
N GLN A 148 24.23 2.70 -22.50
CA GLN A 148 25.19 2.99 -21.44
C GLN A 148 24.61 2.73 -20.04
N ARG A 149 23.34 2.35 -19.92
CA ARG A 149 22.68 2.04 -18.65
C ARG A 149 23.15 0.67 -18.15
N GLU A 150 23.47 0.58 -16.86
CA GLU A 150 24.01 -0.64 -16.26
C GLU A 150 22.93 -1.73 -16.18
N ASN A 151 23.19 -2.90 -16.78
CA ASN A 151 22.31 -4.05 -16.65
C ASN A 151 22.30 -4.56 -15.20
N ASP A 152 21.32 -4.06 -14.46
CA ASP A 152 21.11 -4.36 -13.05
C ASP A 152 20.64 -5.81 -12.80
N LEU A 153 20.37 -6.62 -13.85
CA LEU A 153 20.18 -8.07 -13.77
C LEU A 153 21.51 -8.85 -13.89
N ALA A 154 22.57 -8.23 -14.40
CA ALA A 154 23.86 -8.89 -14.55
C ALA A 154 24.47 -9.20 -13.18
N ASN A 155 25.05 -10.39 -13.05
CA ASN A 155 25.81 -10.84 -11.87
C ASN A 155 25.06 -10.84 -10.53
N LEU A 156 23.76 -10.50 -10.47
CA LEU A 156 22.97 -10.52 -9.23
C LEU A 156 23.15 -11.83 -8.48
N GLU A 157 23.00 -12.95 -9.19
CA GLU A 157 23.02 -14.30 -8.62
C GLU A 157 24.35 -14.67 -7.93
N THR A 158 25.41 -13.91 -8.18
CA THR A 158 26.74 -14.13 -7.62
C THR A 158 27.01 -13.36 -6.32
N GLY A 159 26.17 -12.36 -5.99
CA GLY A 159 26.37 -11.46 -4.86
C GLY A 159 25.89 -12.03 -3.51
N LEU A 160 26.45 -11.52 -2.41
CA LEU A 160 25.95 -11.84 -1.05
C LEU A 160 24.48 -11.43 -0.87
N GLN A 161 24.09 -10.31 -1.48
CA GLN A 161 22.71 -9.81 -1.45
C GLN A 161 21.73 -10.76 -2.12
N TRP A 162 22.14 -11.51 -3.15
CA TRP A 162 21.27 -12.49 -3.79
C TRP A 162 20.87 -13.62 -2.86
N LYS A 163 21.80 -14.12 -2.05
CA LYS A 163 21.51 -15.16 -1.06
C LYS A 163 20.48 -14.71 -0.02
N LEU A 164 20.44 -13.41 0.27
CA LEU A 164 19.57 -12.82 1.28
C LEU A 164 18.25 -12.31 0.71
N SER A 165 18.25 -11.83 -0.52
CA SER A 165 17.19 -10.97 -1.05
C SER A 165 16.78 -11.34 -2.48
N GLY A 166 17.49 -12.21 -3.19
CA GLY A 166 17.12 -12.60 -4.55
C GLY A 166 16.91 -11.38 -5.46
N TYR A 167 15.77 -11.37 -6.16
CA TYR A 167 15.33 -10.24 -7.01
C TYR A 167 14.57 -9.12 -6.26
N TYR A 168 14.56 -9.11 -4.92
CA TYR A 168 13.79 -8.16 -4.10
C TYR A 168 14.03 -6.69 -4.44
N GLN A 169 15.27 -6.32 -4.77
CA GLN A 169 15.56 -4.94 -5.17
C GLN A 169 14.83 -4.57 -6.48
N LYS A 170 14.66 -5.53 -7.40
CA LYS A 170 13.93 -5.33 -8.66
C LYS A 170 12.45 -5.16 -8.43
N ASP A 171 11.90 -5.88 -7.46
CA ASP A 171 10.51 -5.72 -7.07
C ASP A 171 10.24 -4.25 -6.71
N TYR A 172 11.09 -3.60 -5.91
CA TYR A 172 10.95 -2.17 -5.62
C TYR A 172 11.17 -1.27 -6.84
N ASN A 173 12.22 -1.53 -7.62
CA ASN A 173 12.57 -0.70 -8.76
C ASN A 173 11.43 -0.65 -9.80
N ILE A 174 10.72 -1.76 -9.98
CA ILE A 174 9.53 -1.87 -10.84
C ILE A 174 8.30 -1.28 -10.14
N PHE A 175 8.13 -1.60 -8.85
CA PHE A 175 6.92 -1.26 -8.12
C PHE A 175 6.76 0.22 -7.81
N ILE A 176 7.85 0.94 -7.51
CA ILE A 176 7.78 2.35 -7.12
C ILE A 176 7.03 3.16 -8.18
N TRP A 177 7.28 2.90 -9.46
CA TRP A 177 6.54 3.59 -10.52
C TRP A 177 5.07 3.23 -10.53
N ALA A 178 4.72 1.94 -10.52
CA ALA A 178 3.33 1.51 -10.53
C ALA A 178 2.55 2.08 -9.32
N LEU A 179 3.22 2.24 -8.17
CA LEU A 179 2.65 2.91 -7.00
C LEU A 179 2.43 4.40 -7.26
N LEU A 180 3.42 5.10 -7.82
CA LEU A 180 3.29 6.52 -8.18
C LEU A 180 2.17 6.75 -9.20
N GLU A 181 2.11 5.94 -10.26
CA GLU A 181 1.05 5.99 -11.27
C GLU A 181 -0.33 5.72 -10.66
N GLN A 182 -0.43 4.75 -9.75
CA GLN A 182 -1.67 4.51 -9.01
C GLN A 182 -2.04 5.70 -8.13
N ILE A 183 -1.08 6.33 -7.46
CA ILE A 183 -1.33 7.55 -6.67
C ILE A 183 -1.82 8.67 -7.59
N ASP A 184 -1.15 8.93 -8.70
CA ASP A 184 -1.50 9.99 -9.65
C ASP A 184 -2.86 9.75 -10.32
N CYS A 185 -3.14 8.52 -10.75
CA CYS A 185 -4.44 8.12 -11.28
C CYS A 185 -5.55 8.31 -10.24
N LYS A 186 -5.27 8.01 -8.98
CA LYS A 186 -6.23 8.21 -7.89
C LYS A 186 -6.40 9.69 -7.52
N LEU A 187 -5.34 10.49 -7.56
CA LEU A 187 -5.40 11.94 -7.32
C LEU A 187 -6.17 12.65 -8.45
N SER A 188 -5.94 12.26 -9.70
CA SER A 188 -6.62 12.81 -10.87
C SER A 188 -8.09 12.37 -10.98
N ASN A 189 -8.42 11.15 -10.56
CA ASN A 189 -9.80 10.65 -10.51
C ASN A 189 -10.51 10.93 -9.17
N CYS A 190 -9.79 11.43 -8.17
CA CYS A 190 -10.38 12.13 -7.03
C CYS A 190 -10.91 13.48 -7.52
N ASN A 191 -11.98 13.44 -8.31
CA ASN A 191 -13.02 14.45 -8.23
C ASN A 191 -13.65 14.31 -6.84
N LEU A 192 -12.93 14.79 -5.82
CA LEU A 192 -13.61 15.49 -4.77
C LEU A 192 -14.37 16.59 -5.50
N THR A 193 -15.66 16.38 -5.73
CA THR A 193 -16.65 17.44 -5.53
C THR A 193 -16.51 17.95 -4.10
N SER A 194 -15.34 18.53 -3.80
CA SER A 194 -15.22 19.68 -2.94
C SER A 194 -16.02 20.72 -3.69
N SER A 195 -17.24 20.94 -3.22
CA SER A 195 -17.92 22.20 -3.44
C SER A 195 -16.87 23.30 -3.36
N THR A 196 -16.66 24.00 -4.46
CA THR A 196 -15.89 25.24 -4.49
C THR A 196 -16.48 26.18 -3.47
N ALA A 197 -15.90 26.18 -2.28
CA ALA A 197 -15.97 27.27 -1.34
C ALA A 197 -14.53 27.77 -1.24
N SER A 198 -14.20 28.63 -2.19
CA SER A 198 -13.15 29.61 -2.04
C SER A 198 -13.43 30.41 -0.77
N GLY A 199 -12.65 30.21 0.29
CA GLY A 199 -12.78 31.06 1.47
C GLY A 199 -12.05 30.55 2.70
N ALA A 200 -10.98 31.27 3.04
CA ALA A 200 -10.26 31.28 4.33
C ALA A 200 -9.35 30.08 4.64
N ASP A 201 -8.07 30.42 4.79
CA ASP A 201 -6.92 29.60 5.15
C ASP A 201 -7.03 29.11 6.61
N GLY A 202 -7.98 28.21 6.86
CA GLY A 202 -8.15 27.54 8.14
C GLY A 202 -7.85 26.06 8.02
N GLN A 203 -7.02 25.53 8.93
CA GLN A 203 -6.81 24.09 9.06
C GLN A 203 -8.17 23.39 9.27
N PRO A 204 -8.49 22.36 8.46
CA PRO A 204 -9.74 21.64 8.57
C PRO A 204 -9.84 20.95 9.94
N PRO A 205 -11.07 20.66 10.40
CA PRO A 205 -11.28 19.99 11.69
C PRO A 205 -10.63 18.60 11.73
N VAL A 206 -9.91 18.31 12.81
CA VAL A 206 -9.26 17.01 13.08
C VAL A 206 -9.73 16.43 14.40
N LEU A 207 -10.16 15.17 14.37
CA LEU A 207 -10.59 14.39 15.53
C LEU A 207 -9.43 13.62 16.17
N PHE A 208 -9.35 13.65 17.49
CA PHE A 208 -8.42 12.81 18.26
C PHE A 208 -8.94 12.52 19.69
N PRO A 209 -8.60 11.35 20.27
CA PRO A 209 -7.91 10.24 19.62
C PRO A 209 -8.82 9.55 18.59
N ASN A 210 -8.20 8.87 17.62
CA ASN A 210 -8.88 7.99 16.68
C ASN A 210 -7.93 6.81 16.35
N PRO A 211 -8.20 5.58 16.79
CA PRO A 211 -9.43 5.12 17.48
C PRO A 211 -9.67 5.73 18.86
N SER A 212 -10.92 5.69 19.35
CA SER A 212 -11.34 6.22 20.66
C SER A 212 -12.30 5.26 21.40
N ARG A 213 -12.39 5.39 22.74
CA ARG A 213 -13.40 4.73 23.59
C ARG A 213 -14.65 5.59 23.82
N GLY A 214 -14.92 6.53 22.93
CA GLY A 214 -16.10 7.41 22.97
C GLY A 214 -15.78 8.87 23.28
N LEU A 215 -14.72 9.17 24.02
CA LEU A 215 -14.32 10.56 24.25
C LEU A 215 -13.42 11.04 23.10
N VAL A 216 -13.90 12.02 22.33
CA VAL A 216 -13.20 12.57 21.18
C VAL A 216 -13.10 14.09 21.30
N ARG A 217 -11.98 14.66 20.86
CA ARG A 217 -11.79 16.11 20.75
C ARG A 217 -11.70 16.48 19.29
N LEU A 218 -12.24 17.64 18.97
CA LEU A 218 -12.17 18.23 17.64
C LEU A 218 -11.27 19.48 17.73
N ALA A 219 -10.08 19.42 17.12
CA ALA A 219 -9.29 20.61 16.90
C ALA A 219 -9.64 21.20 15.55
N SER A 220 -9.98 22.47 15.52
CA SER A 220 -10.21 23.23 14.29
C SER A 220 -9.78 24.67 14.53
N SER A 221 -9.26 25.30 13.48
CA SER A 221 -9.11 26.77 13.45
C SER A 221 -10.35 27.46 12.87
N LEU A 222 -11.24 26.68 12.25
CA LEU A 222 -12.51 27.15 11.70
C LEU A 222 -13.55 27.27 12.79
N LYS A 223 -14.42 28.28 12.68
CA LYS A 223 -15.63 28.36 13.50
C LYS A 223 -16.69 27.42 12.92
N LEU A 224 -17.09 26.43 13.70
CA LEU A 224 -18.06 25.41 13.30
C LEU A 224 -19.47 25.82 13.73
N THR A 225 -20.46 25.57 12.88
CA THR A 225 -21.88 25.84 13.13
C THR A 225 -22.69 24.58 13.36
N SER A 226 -22.20 23.41 12.93
CA SER A 226 -22.85 22.14 13.25
C SER A 226 -21.86 20.97 13.22
N LEU A 227 -22.21 19.91 13.95
CA LEU A 227 -21.55 18.62 13.95
C LEU A 227 -22.60 17.52 13.94
N ARG A 228 -22.44 16.54 13.05
CA ARG A 228 -23.28 15.35 12.93
C ARG A 228 -22.41 14.10 12.92
N VAL A 229 -22.88 13.04 13.56
CA VAL A 229 -22.26 11.71 13.55
C VAL A 229 -23.23 10.72 12.94
N PHE A 230 -22.76 9.97 11.95
CA PHE A 230 -23.51 8.94 11.26
C PHE A 230 -22.93 7.56 11.56
N ASP A 231 -23.80 6.56 11.71
CA ASP A 231 -23.40 5.16 11.72
C ASP A 231 -23.06 4.64 10.31
N GLN A 232 -22.70 3.35 10.22
CA GLN A 232 -22.33 2.71 8.94
C GLN A 232 -23.50 2.62 7.94
N GLY A 233 -24.75 2.72 8.41
CA GLY A 233 -25.94 2.76 7.57
C GLY A 233 -26.31 4.16 7.09
N GLY A 234 -25.52 5.19 7.46
CA GLY A 234 -25.80 6.58 7.16
C GLY A 234 -26.87 7.22 8.05
N LYS A 235 -27.29 6.55 9.13
CA LYS A 235 -28.26 7.10 10.07
C LYS A 235 -27.55 8.05 11.05
N THR A 236 -28.11 9.23 11.26
CA THR A 236 -27.63 10.18 12.27
C THR A 236 -27.82 9.59 13.67
N VAL A 237 -26.72 9.45 14.43
CA VAL A 237 -26.70 8.95 15.82
C VAL A 237 -26.36 10.03 16.83
N TYR A 238 -25.81 11.16 16.37
CA TYR A 238 -25.57 12.35 17.17
C TYR A 238 -25.62 13.60 16.28
N GLU A 239 -26.17 14.70 16.79
CA GLU A 239 -26.20 15.99 16.10
C GLU A 239 -26.18 17.12 17.12
N THR A 240 -25.38 18.16 16.86
CA THR A 240 -25.41 19.41 17.59
C THR A 240 -25.19 20.59 16.65
N THR A 241 -25.93 21.67 16.87
CA THR A 241 -25.74 22.99 16.24
C THR A 241 -25.08 23.99 17.19
N ASP A 242 -24.89 23.60 18.45
CA ASP A 242 -24.33 24.44 19.50
C ASP A 242 -22.92 23.96 19.85
N TYR A 243 -22.00 24.08 18.87
CA TYR A 243 -20.62 23.65 19.05
C TYR A 243 -19.75 24.82 19.53
N HIS A 244 -19.32 24.78 20.79
CA HIS A 244 -18.38 25.75 21.35
C HIS A 244 -16.99 25.12 21.55
N HIS A 245 -15.97 25.65 20.87
CA HIS A 245 -14.59 25.18 21.01
C HIS A 245 -13.99 25.53 22.39
N PRO A 246 -13.15 24.65 22.98
CA PRO A 246 -12.97 23.22 22.70
C PRO A 246 -13.85 22.36 23.62
N THR A 247 -14.96 21.83 23.09
CA THR A 247 -15.77 20.83 23.80
C THR A 247 -15.36 19.43 23.37
N GLY A 248 -15.15 18.57 24.37
CA GLY A 248 -15.06 17.13 24.14
C GLY A 248 -16.43 16.60 23.70
N LEU A 249 -16.42 15.74 22.69
CA LEU A 249 -17.57 14.98 22.23
C LEU A 249 -17.59 13.65 22.98
N ASP A 250 -18.65 13.39 23.72
CA ASP A 250 -18.85 12.11 24.40
C ASP A 250 -19.79 11.21 23.59
N LEU A 251 -19.18 10.21 22.97
CA LEU A 251 -19.81 9.15 22.20
C LEU A 251 -19.70 7.78 22.90
N SER A 252 -19.39 7.75 24.20
CA SER A 252 -19.20 6.50 24.95
C SER A 252 -20.44 5.61 25.02
N GLY A 253 -21.63 6.20 24.82
CA GLY A 253 -22.89 5.46 24.70
C GLY A 253 -23.11 4.76 23.36
N LEU A 254 -22.26 5.01 22.35
CA LEU A 254 -22.38 4.37 21.03
C LEU A 254 -21.61 3.03 21.00
N PRO A 255 -22.12 2.00 20.30
CA PRO A 255 -21.41 0.74 20.13
C PRO A 255 -20.04 0.92 19.45
N ALA A 256 -19.10 0.02 19.74
CA ALA A 256 -17.85 -0.05 18.98
C ALA A 256 -18.14 -0.25 17.49
N GLY A 257 -17.44 0.48 16.63
CA GLY A 257 -17.76 0.53 15.21
C GLY A 257 -17.10 1.69 14.46
N MET A 258 -17.47 1.81 13.18
CA MET A 258 -17.03 2.90 12.32
C MET A 258 -18.12 3.93 12.19
N TYR A 259 -17.76 5.20 12.30
CA TYR A 259 -18.66 6.34 12.21
C TYR A 259 -18.10 7.37 11.23
N LEU A 260 -19.00 8.14 10.61
CA LEU A 260 -18.65 9.32 9.83
C LEU A 260 -19.04 10.56 10.64
N ILE A 261 -18.10 11.46 10.87
CA ILE A 261 -18.37 12.76 11.47
C ILE A 261 -18.37 13.79 10.37
N GLU A 262 -19.44 14.57 10.29
CA GLU A 262 -19.57 15.71 9.39
C GLU A 262 -19.68 16.98 10.21
N THR A 263 -18.95 18.02 9.82
CA THR A 263 -19.02 19.35 10.43
C THR A 263 -19.32 20.38 9.35
N THR A 264 -20.05 21.43 9.70
CA THR A 264 -20.26 22.58 8.82
C THR A 264 -19.62 23.80 9.45
N ASP A 265 -18.84 24.56 8.70
CA ASP A 265 -18.26 25.82 9.17
C ASP A 265 -19.18 27.04 8.91
N GLN A 266 -18.80 28.20 9.44
CA GLN A 266 -19.56 29.45 9.26
C GLN A 266 -19.73 29.89 7.80
N SER A 267 -18.90 29.41 6.88
CA SER A 267 -19.05 29.71 5.46
C SER A 267 -19.97 28.71 4.74
N GLY A 268 -20.46 27.69 5.45
CA GLY A 268 -21.32 26.63 4.91
C GLY A 268 -20.55 25.47 4.29
N VAL A 269 -19.21 25.45 4.36
CA VAL A 269 -18.43 24.30 3.87
C VAL A 269 -18.63 23.13 4.81
N ARG A 270 -18.84 21.95 4.23
CA ARG A 270 -18.92 20.69 4.96
C ARG A 270 -17.59 19.95 4.93
N HIS A 271 -17.16 19.49 6.09
CA HIS A 271 -15.96 18.68 6.28
C HIS A 271 -16.35 17.33 6.87
N ALA A 272 -15.82 16.23 6.33
CA ALA A 272 -16.15 14.88 6.79
C ALA A 272 -14.90 14.08 7.17
N GLN A 273 -14.98 13.33 8.27
CA GLN A 273 -13.88 12.50 8.77
C GLN A 273 -14.38 11.18 9.37
N LYS A 274 -13.64 10.10 9.15
CA LYS A 274 -13.93 8.77 9.72
C LYS A 274 -13.47 8.70 11.18
N LEU A 275 -14.32 8.18 12.06
CA LEU A 275 -14.02 7.86 13.46
C LEU A 275 -14.18 6.35 13.71
N ILE A 276 -13.29 5.77 14.52
CA ILE A 276 -13.37 4.38 14.98
C ILE A 276 -13.59 4.38 16.49
N LEU A 277 -14.70 3.81 16.94
CA LEU A 277 -14.96 3.53 18.36
C LEU A 277 -14.56 2.09 18.71
N THR A 278 -13.81 1.94 19.78
CA THR A 278 -13.39 0.65 20.34
C THR A 278 -14.03 0.41 21.71
N PRO A 279 -14.15 -0.85 22.15
CA PRO A 279 -14.59 -1.19 23.50
C PRO A 279 -13.74 -0.53 24.61
#